data_AF-A0A920RL91-F1
#
_entry.id   AF-A0A920RL91-F1
#
_cell.length_a   1.000
_cell.length_b   1.000
_cell.length_c   1.000
_cell.angle_alpha   90.00
_cell.angle_beta   90.00
_cell.angle_gamma   90.00
#
_symmetry.space_group_name_H-M   'P 1'
#
loop_
_entity.id
_entity.type
_entity.pdbx_description
1 polymer ?
#
loop_
_entity_poly.entity_id
_entity_poly.type
_entity_poly.pdbx_seq_one_letter_code
_entity_poly.pdbx_strand_id
1 'polypeptide(L)'
;MHAYTYSAHPVGCAVAWPNPDIIEGEDFPGQAPKRAVTFSTDCRPLSVTTPTSANPRAGADAGRRIVEDRGTKQEFAADEKVGARVQQAMQQHGLFSPGAR
;
A
#
# COMPACT_ATOMS: atom_id res chain seq x y z
N MET A 1 23.79 -14.26 -20.92
CA MET A 1 23.38 -15.53 -20.29
C MET A 1 21.86 -15.53 -20.20
N HIS A 2 21.16 -16.58 -20.67
CA HIS A 2 19.71 -16.58 -20.85
C HIS A 2 19.08 -17.84 -20.24
N ALA A 3 19.10 -17.92 -18.90
CA ALA A 3 18.35 -18.82 -18.01
C ALA A 3 18.92 -18.69 -16.59
N TYR A 4 18.08 -18.80 -15.56
CA TYR A 4 18.51 -18.91 -14.16
C TYR A 4 18.32 -20.36 -13.70
N THR A 5 19.10 -20.80 -12.70
CA THR A 5 18.98 -22.14 -12.10
C THR A 5 17.56 -22.50 -11.65
N TYR A 6 16.76 -21.49 -11.30
CA TYR A 6 15.38 -21.65 -10.84
C TYR A 6 14.33 -21.23 -11.86
N SER A 7 14.71 -21.00 -13.12
CA SER A 7 13.74 -20.80 -14.20
C SER A 7 12.82 -22.03 -14.30
N ALA A 8 11.51 -21.79 -14.31
CA ALA A 8 10.47 -22.84 -14.30
C ALA A 8 10.55 -23.79 -13.09
N HIS A 9 10.89 -23.28 -11.89
CA HIS A 9 10.86 -24.07 -10.67
C HIS A 9 9.46 -24.69 -10.45
N PRO A 10 9.33 -26.02 -10.33
CA PRO A 10 8.03 -26.71 -10.39
C PRO A 10 7.06 -26.26 -9.29
N VAL A 11 7.56 -25.92 -8.10
CA VAL A 11 6.74 -25.38 -7.00
C VAL A 11 6.21 -23.98 -7.33
N GLY A 12 7.04 -23.13 -7.96
CA GLY A 12 6.62 -21.79 -8.35
C GLY A 12 5.55 -21.84 -9.45
N CYS A 13 5.73 -22.73 -10.42
CA CYS A 13 4.74 -22.98 -11.46
C CYS A 13 3.43 -23.53 -10.90
N ALA A 14 3.47 -24.48 -9.95
CA ALA A 14 2.28 -25.05 -9.32
C ALA A 14 1.43 -24.01 -8.56
N VAL A 15 2.08 -23.02 -7.93
CA VAL A 15 1.37 -21.90 -7.25
C VAL A 15 0.86 -20.86 -8.25
N ALA A 16 1.65 -20.56 -9.28
CA ALA A 16 1.30 -19.55 -10.27
C ALA A 16 0.17 -20.01 -11.21
N TRP A 17 0.06 -21.32 -11.48
CA TRP A 17 -0.93 -21.86 -12.42
C TRP A 17 -2.40 -21.58 -12.05
N PRO A 18 -2.87 -21.81 -10.81
CA PRO A 18 -4.26 -21.50 -10.42
C PRO A 18 -4.49 -20.02 -10.08
N ASN A 19 -3.45 -19.19 -9.98
CA ASN A 19 -3.58 -17.80 -9.53
C ASN A 19 -4.41 -16.93 -10.51
N PRO A 20 -4.24 -17.03 -11.84
CA PRO A 20 -5.13 -16.35 -12.79
C PRO A 20 -6.60 -16.73 -12.63
N ASP A 21 -6.92 -18.00 -12.37
CA ASP A 21 -8.30 -18.45 -12.19
C ASP A 21 -8.99 -17.72 -11.03
N ILE A 22 -8.26 -17.45 -9.94
CA ILE A 22 -8.77 -16.69 -8.79
C ILE A 22 -8.91 -15.20 -9.16
N ILE A 23 -7.87 -14.61 -9.75
CA ILE A 23 -7.84 -13.18 -10.10
C ILE A 23 -8.96 -12.82 -11.08
N GLU A 24 -9.16 -13.65 -12.10
CA GLU A 24 -10.17 -13.46 -13.13
C GLU A 24 -11.56 -13.88 -12.65
N GLY A 25 -11.66 -15.03 -11.95
CA GLY A 25 -12.93 -15.54 -11.43
C GLY A 25 -13.59 -14.61 -10.40
N GLU A 26 -12.79 -13.91 -9.59
CA GLU A 26 -13.27 -12.90 -8.65
C GLU A 26 -13.21 -11.47 -9.20
N ASP A 27 -12.76 -11.23 -10.43
CA ASP A 27 -12.63 -9.89 -11.04
C ASP A 27 -11.82 -8.89 -10.17
N PHE A 28 -10.63 -9.28 -9.71
CA PHE A 28 -9.76 -8.37 -8.96
C PHE A 28 -9.44 -7.08 -9.75
N PRO A 29 -9.17 -7.12 -11.08
CA PRO A 29 -8.92 -5.91 -11.85
C PRO A 29 -10.11 -4.94 -11.87
N GLY A 30 -11.35 -5.44 -11.99
CA GLY A 30 -12.55 -4.61 -11.95
C GLY A 30 -12.93 -4.12 -10.55
N GLN A 31 -12.55 -4.85 -9.50
CA GLN A 31 -12.75 -4.45 -8.10
C GLN A 31 -11.74 -3.39 -7.63
N ALA A 32 -10.48 -3.48 -8.06
CA ALA A 32 -9.39 -2.60 -7.62
C ALA A 32 -9.70 -1.09 -7.67
N PRO A 33 -10.20 -0.51 -8.80
CA PRO A 33 -10.48 0.92 -8.85
C PRO A 33 -11.63 1.33 -7.92
N LYS A 34 -12.66 0.49 -7.77
CA LYS A 34 -13.79 0.75 -6.87
C LYS A 34 -13.31 0.80 -5.42
N ARG A 35 -12.53 -0.20 -5.01
CA ARG A 35 -11.94 -0.28 -3.66
C ARG A 35 -10.98 0.88 -3.40
N ALA A 36 -10.19 1.29 -4.39
CA ALA A 36 -9.29 2.43 -4.28
C ALA A 36 -10.03 3.76 -4.03
N VAL A 37 -11.17 3.98 -4.70
CA VAL A 37 -12.02 5.17 -4.48
C VAL A 37 -12.62 5.17 -3.08
N THR A 38 -13.18 4.04 -2.63
CA THR A 38 -13.69 3.89 -1.26
C THR A 38 -12.60 4.19 -0.24
N PHE A 39 -11.46 3.50 -0.34
CA PHE A 39 -10.32 3.68 0.56
C PHE A 39 -9.83 5.13 0.60
N SER A 40 -9.71 5.78 -0.56
CA SER A 40 -9.28 7.17 -0.67
C SER A 40 -10.27 8.14 -0.03
N THR A 41 -11.56 7.87 -0.16
CA THR A 41 -12.65 8.66 0.43
C THR A 41 -12.65 8.55 1.94
N ASP A 42 -12.57 7.32 2.46
CA ASP A 42 -12.60 7.04 3.90
C ASP A 42 -11.35 7.57 4.62
N CYS A 43 -10.21 7.59 3.93
CA CYS A 43 -8.97 8.12 4.49
C CYS A 43 -8.82 9.64 4.29
N ARG A 44 -9.61 10.29 3.43
CA ARG A 44 -9.59 11.76 3.23
C ARG A 44 -9.69 12.58 4.52
N PRO A 45 -10.53 12.22 5.52
CA PRO A 45 -10.61 12.96 6.79
C PRO A 45 -9.40 12.77 7.72
N LEU A 46 -8.45 11.87 7.42
CA LEU A 46 -7.23 11.69 8.23
C LEU A 46 -6.32 12.91 8.08
N SER A 47 -6.63 13.90 8.91
CA SER A 47 -6.29 15.28 8.66
C SER A 47 -4.78 15.54 8.75
N VAL A 48 -4.03 14.81 9.58
CA VAL A 48 -2.57 14.97 9.75
C VAL A 48 -1.74 14.45 8.57
N THR A 49 -2.37 13.96 7.51
CA THR A 49 -1.68 13.36 6.37
C THR A 49 -1.94 14.09 5.06
N THR A 50 -0.89 14.27 4.27
CA THR A 50 -0.98 14.64 2.86
C THR A 50 -0.83 13.38 2.01
N PRO A 51 -1.62 13.19 0.94
CA PRO A 51 -1.47 12.01 0.09
C PRO A 51 -0.11 12.05 -0.62
N THR A 52 0.71 11.01 -0.44
CA THR A 52 2.03 10.88 -1.11
C THR A 52 1.86 10.49 -2.58
N SER A 53 0.84 9.69 -2.86
CA SER A 53 0.41 9.33 -4.21
C SER A 53 -1.03 8.85 -4.14
N ALA A 54 -1.97 9.71 -4.48
CA ALA A 54 -3.33 9.29 -4.81
C ALA A 54 -3.41 9.20 -6.33
N ASN A 55 -2.87 8.13 -6.92
CA ASN A 55 -3.08 7.87 -8.35
C ASN A 55 -4.26 6.89 -8.49
N PRO A 56 -5.46 7.36 -8.86
CA PRO A 56 -6.62 6.47 -9.04
C PRO A 56 -6.44 5.45 -10.18
N ARG A 57 -5.42 5.61 -11.04
CA ARG A 57 -5.02 4.58 -12.03
C ARG A 57 -4.06 3.52 -11.48
N ALA A 58 -3.51 3.69 -10.28
CA ALA A 58 -2.49 2.79 -9.73
C ALA A 58 -3.05 1.63 -8.87
N GLY A 59 -4.38 1.49 -8.75
CA GLY A 59 -4.99 0.42 -7.96
C GLY A 59 -5.08 0.73 -6.47
N ALA A 60 -5.03 -0.30 -5.63
CA ALA A 60 -5.28 -0.21 -4.17
C ALA A 60 -4.04 0.17 -3.34
N ASP A 61 -3.04 0.80 -3.95
CA ASP A 61 -1.83 1.27 -3.27
C ASP A 61 -1.97 2.75 -2.89
N ALA A 62 -1.93 3.04 -1.58
CA ALA A 62 -2.07 4.40 -1.08
C ALA A 62 -1.08 4.70 0.05
N GLY A 63 -0.18 5.63 -0.23
CA GLY A 63 0.74 6.21 0.76
C GLY A 63 0.25 7.56 1.28
N ARG A 64 0.43 7.80 2.58
CA ARG A 64 0.12 9.06 3.25
C ARG A 64 1.34 9.60 3.98
N ARG A 65 1.71 10.84 3.69
CA ARG A 65 2.81 11.57 4.31
C ARG A 65 2.29 12.32 5.52
N ILE A 66 2.81 12.00 6.70
CA ILE A 66 2.52 12.70 7.95
C ILE A 66 3.39 13.97 7.98
N VAL A 67 2.78 15.13 8.15
CA VAL A 67 3.48 16.44 8.12
C VAL A 67 3.17 17.24 9.38
N GLU A 68 4.14 18.03 9.83
CA GLU A 68 4.01 18.93 10.98
C GLU A 68 3.09 20.10 10.62
N ASP A 69 3.31 20.71 9.47
CA ASP A 69 2.49 21.81 8.95
C ASP A 69 1.97 21.51 7.54
N ARG A 70 0.67 21.72 7.32
CA ARG A 70 0.00 21.39 6.03
C ARG A 70 0.15 22.47 4.98
N GLY A 71 0.30 23.73 5.38
CA GLY A 71 0.42 24.86 4.45
C GLY A 71 1.77 24.83 3.75
N THR A 72 2.82 24.56 4.50
CA THR A 72 4.22 24.49 4.08
C THR A 72 4.66 23.07 3.72
N LYS A 73 3.90 22.05 4.14
CA LYS A 73 4.24 20.62 4.02
C LYS A 73 5.53 20.26 4.77
N GLN A 74 5.85 21.00 5.83
CA GLN A 74 7.00 20.77 6.70
C GLN A 74 6.95 19.36 7.31
N GLU A 75 8.08 18.67 7.26
CA GLU A 75 8.24 17.36 7.89
C GLU A 75 8.58 17.51 9.36
N PHE A 76 8.17 16.53 10.17
CA PHE A 76 8.68 16.40 11.54
C PHE A 76 10.19 16.14 11.54
N ALA A 77 10.88 16.48 12.63
CA ALA A 77 12.27 16.13 12.78
C ALA A 77 12.43 14.59 12.83
N ALA A 78 13.46 14.07 12.17
CA ALA A 78 13.68 12.62 12.07
C ALA A 78 13.78 11.93 13.45
N ASP A 79 14.35 12.63 14.44
CA ASP A 79 14.51 12.13 15.81
C ASP A 79 13.18 11.94 16.55
N GLU A 80 12.11 12.62 16.13
CA GLU A 80 10.78 12.47 16.73
C GLU A 80 10.11 11.14 16.40
N LYS A 81 10.58 10.47 15.33
CA LYS A 81 10.14 9.14 14.90
C LYS A 81 8.62 9.01 14.78
N VAL A 82 7.94 10.07 14.35
CA VAL A 82 6.47 10.14 14.30
C VAL A 82 5.88 9.02 13.44
N GLY A 83 6.47 8.74 12.27
CA GLY A 83 6.05 7.64 11.41
C GLY A 83 6.12 6.27 12.08
N ALA A 84 7.20 5.99 12.80
CA ALA A 84 7.38 4.73 13.53
C ALA A 84 6.38 4.60 14.70
N ARG A 85 6.11 5.70 15.42
CA ARG A 85 5.13 5.72 16.52
C ARG A 85 3.71 5.47 16.02
N VAL A 86 3.33 6.07 14.89
CA VAL A 86 2.02 5.82 14.25
C VAL A 86 1.92 4.38 13.78
N GLN A 87 2.97 3.84 13.15
CA GLN A 87 2.99 2.45 12.68
C GLN A 87 2.95 1.44 13.84
N GLN A 88 3.58 1.75 14.99
CA GLN A 88 3.46 0.95 16.21
C GLN A 88 2.03 0.98 16.77
N ALA A 89 1.41 2.15 16.83
CA ALA A 89 0.01 2.26 17.27
C ALA A 89 -0.94 1.49 16.34
N MET A 90 -0.75 1.58 15.02
CA MET A 90 -1.53 0.81 14.04
C MET A 90 -1.40 -0.70 14.29
N GLN A 91 -0.19 -1.21 14.53
CA GLN A 91 0.04 -2.62 14.85
C GLN A 91 -0.63 -3.05 16.15
N GLN A 92 -0.60 -2.21 17.19
CA GLN A 92 -1.31 -2.47 18.45
C GLN A 92 -2.83 -2.60 18.24
N HIS A 93 -3.36 -1.96 17.20
CA HIS A 93 -4.76 -2.08 16.77
C HIS A 93 -5.01 -3.11 15.67
N GLY A 94 -4.01 -3.95 15.35
CA GLY A 94 -4.14 -5.03 14.36
C GLY A 94 -4.04 -4.60 12.89
N LEU A 95 -3.63 -3.36 12.63
CA LEU A 95 -3.43 -2.83 11.29
C LEU A 95 -1.94 -2.87 10.91
N PHE A 96 -1.62 -3.62 9.85
CA PHE A 96 -0.25 -3.75 9.35
C PHE A 96 -0.07 -2.87 8.12
N SER A 97 0.82 -1.91 8.21
CA SER A 97 1.28 -1.11 7.08
C SER A 97 2.80 -1.22 6.94
N PRO A 98 3.33 -1.13 5.70
CA PRO A 98 4.78 -0.98 5.51
C PRO A 98 5.26 0.26 6.29
N GLY A 99 6.47 0.18 6.84
CA GLY A 99 7.03 1.25 7.66
C GLY A 99 7.03 2.59 6.91
N ALA A 100 6.76 3.68 7.64
CA ALA A 100 6.92 5.03 7.11
C ALA A 100 8.39 5.21 6.72
N ARG A 101 8.65 5.46 5.43
CA ARG A 101 9.95 5.93 4.95
C ARG A 101 10.09 7.42 5.21
#